data_AF-A0A9P5X753-F1
#
_entry.id   AF-A0A9P5X753-F1
#
_cell.length_a   1.000
_cell.length_b   1.000
_cell.length_c   1.000
_cell.angle_alpha   90.00
_cell.angle_beta   90.00
_cell.angle_gamma   90.00
#
_symmetry.space_group_name_H-M   'P 1'
#
loop_
_entity.id
_entity.type
_entity.pdbx_description
1 polymer ?
#
loop_
_entity_poly.entity_id
_entity_poly.type
_entity_poly.pdbx_seq_one_letter_code
_entity_poly.pdbx_strand_id
1 'polypeptide(L)'
;MVGHSLGNDPALQARALELWNKNRTGPYVESAPTDHINWLRLPDSSSIIEKFGDLSSGRESAHIEIVLGMLNDTYDTIVFLVSPASRGSLAIGSNNPFDNPLIDPGYYTFEFDLLTIQEGIKSAVYFSKALVWENVITGMVGPLANATTALKLTPPPRTTQ
;
A
#
# COMPACT_ATOMS: atom_id res chain seq x y z
N MET A 1 18.85 2.33 19.00
CA MET A 1 19.99 2.51 18.07
C MET A 1 19.35 2.83 16.74
N VAL A 2 19.62 3.99 16.14
CA VAL A 2 19.08 4.32 14.81
C VAL A 2 19.93 3.53 13.82
N GLY A 3 19.34 2.61 13.05
CA GLY A 3 20.07 1.87 12.03
C GLY A 3 20.54 2.82 10.94
N HIS A 4 21.76 2.61 10.45
CA HIS A 4 22.27 3.30 9.27
C HIS A 4 21.76 2.55 8.03
N SER A 5 21.00 3.23 7.17
CA SER A 5 20.46 2.70 5.92
C SER A 5 20.69 3.69 4.78
N LEU A 6 20.54 3.24 3.53
CA LEU A 6 20.66 4.13 2.36
C LEU A 6 19.65 5.29 2.41
N GLY A 7 18.49 5.10 3.05
CA GLY A 7 17.44 6.12 3.16
C GLY A 7 17.77 7.26 4.12
N ASN A 8 18.65 7.04 5.12
CA ASN A 8 18.89 7.99 6.21
C ASN A 8 20.36 8.37 6.44
N ASP A 9 21.33 7.77 5.74
CA ASP A 9 22.76 8.05 5.88
C ASP A 9 23.34 8.79 4.65
N PRO A 10 23.71 10.08 4.77
CA PRO A 10 24.26 10.87 3.68
C PRO A 10 25.58 10.32 3.09
N ALA A 11 26.41 9.64 3.89
CA ALA A 11 27.65 9.06 3.41
C ALA A 11 27.37 7.83 2.52
N LEU A 12 26.39 7.00 2.88
CA LEU A 12 25.94 5.90 2.04
C LEU A 12 25.30 6.41 0.74
N GLN A 13 24.51 7.48 0.81
CA GLN A 13 23.90 8.13 -0.35
C GLN A 13 24.95 8.69 -1.32
N ALA A 14 25.95 9.41 -0.80
CA ALA A 14 27.05 9.95 -1.62
C ALA A 14 27.82 8.83 -2.34
N ARG A 15 28.09 7.71 -1.64
CA ARG A 15 28.75 6.55 -2.24
C ARG A 15 27.90 5.86 -3.30
N ALA A 16 26.59 5.70 -3.06
CA ALA A 16 25.66 5.15 -4.05
C ALA A 16 25.61 6.04 -5.30
N LEU A 17 25.61 7.37 -5.13
CA LEU A 17 25.65 8.32 -6.24
C LEU A 17 26.95 8.23 -7.04
N GLU A 18 28.09 8.07 -6.37
CA GLU A 18 29.38 7.89 -7.05
C GLU A 18 29.38 6.64 -7.95
N LEU A 19 28.90 5.51 -7.44
CA LEU A 19 28.77 4.27 -8.22
C LEU A 19 27.88 4.49 -9.44
N TRP A 20 26.70 5.09 -9.25
CA TRP A 20 25.79 5.36 -10.35
C TRP A 20 26.41 6.29 -11.38
N ASN A 21 27.07 7.37 -10.95
CA ASN A 21 27.73 8.31 -11.85
C ASN A 21 28.87 7.66 -12.66
N LYS A 22 29.67 6.80 -12.03
CA LYS A 22 30.86 6.19 -12.63
C LYS A 22 30.53 5.15 -13.69
N ASN A 23 29.59 4.26 -13.41
CA ASN A 23 29.32 3.11 -14.29
C ASN A 23 27.85 2.66 -14.29
N ARG A 24 26.93 3.48 -13.76
CA ARG A 24 25.49 3.16 -13.66
C ARG A 24 25.27 1.84 -12.91
N THR A 25 26.00 1.65 -11.82
CA THR A 25 25.82 0.52 -10.90
C THR A 25 25.49 0.99 -9.49
N GLY A 26 25.23 0.03 -8.61
CA GLY A 26 24.96 0.29 -7.20
C GLY A 26 23.48 0.54 -6.90
N PRO A 27 23.16 0.92 -5.64
CA PRO A 27 21.79 0.94 -5.16
C PRO A 27 20.85 1.90 -5.89
N TYR A 28 21.37 2.98 -6.50
CA TYR A 28 20.55 3.93 -7.28
C TYR A 28 20.23 3.47 -8.72
N VAL A 29 20.60 2.25 -9.10
CA VAL A 29 20.00 1.60 -10.27
C VAL A 29 18.58 1.16 -9.97
N GLU A 30 18.31 0.80 -8.72
CA GLU A 30 16.97 0.42 -8.28
C GLU A 30 16.07 1.65 -8.20
N SER A 31 14.89 1.55 -8.81
CA SER A 31 13.98 2.70 -8.99
C SER A 31 13.11 2.98 -7.76
N ALA A 32 12.84 1.93 -6.98
CA ALA A 32 12.11 2.00 -5.73
C ALA A 32 12.61 0.89 -4.80
N PRO A 33 12.56 1.07 -3.47
CA PRO A 33 12.97 0.05 -2.50
C PRO A 33 11.94 -1.10 -2.38
N THR A 34 11.43 -1.56 -3.52
CA THR A 34 10.40 -2.60 -3.68
C THR A 34 10.98 -3.68 -4.56
N ASP A 35 10.86 -4.93 -4.15
CA ASP A 35 11.44 -6.07 -4.88
C ASP A 35 10.37 -6.95 -5.55
N HIS A 36 9.15 -6.94 -5.02
CA HIS A 36 8.05 -7.77 -5.53
C HIS A 36 6.70 -7.06 -5.49
N ILE A 37 5.83 -7.48 -6.41
CA ILE A 37 4.43 -7.08 -6.46
C ILE A 37 3.59 -8.35 -6.51
N ASN A 38 2.58 -8.43 -5.66
CA ASN A 38 1.60 -9.51 -5.63
C ASN A 38 0.21 -8.98 -5.95
N TRP A 39 -0.46 -9.60 -6.91
CA TRP A 39 -1.81 -9.25 -7.33
C TRP A 39 -2.77 -10.32 -6.81
N LEU A 40 -3.70 -9.92 -5.94
CA LEU A 40 -4.63 -10.81 -5.26
C LEU A 40 -6.06 -10.57 -5.72
N ARG A 41 -6.78 -11.67 -5.85
CA ARG A 41 -8.21 -11.68 -6.16
C ARG A 41 -8.97 -12.27 -4.97
N LEU A 42 -10.07 -11.62 -4.59
CA LEU A 42 -11.01 -12.22 -3.65
C LEU A 42 -11.58 -13.52 -4.24
N PRO A 43 -11.74 -14.60 -3.44
CA PRO A 43 -12.41 -15.80 -3.90
C PRO A 43 -13.85 -15.50 -4.35
N ASP A 44 -14.31 -16.16 -5.40
CA ASP A 44 -15.69 -16.03 -5.90
C ASP A 44 -16.73 -16.42 -4.83
N SER A 45 -16.35 -17.29 -3.89
CA SER A 45 -17.17 -17.71 -2.74
C SER A 45 -17.06 -16.79 -1.52
N SER A 46 -16.42 -15.62 -1.62
CA SER A 46 -16.30 -14.71 -0.50
C SER A 46 -17.62 -13.95 -0.28
N SER A 47 -17.96 -13.70 0.99
CA SER A 47 -19.18 -12.95 1.34
C SER A 47 -19.21 -11.53 0.77
N ILE A 48 -18.04 -10.94 0.47
CA ILE A 48 -17.92 -9.64 -0.20
C ILE A 48 -18.42 -9.74 -1.64
N ILE A 49 -17.94 -10.73 -2.40
CA ILE A 49 -18.36 -10.97 -3.79
C ILE A 49 -19.84 -11.38 -3.84
N GLU A 50 -20.30 -12.20 -2.91
CA GLU A 50 -21.74 -12.55 -2.81
C GLU A 50 -22.62 -11.32 -2.57
N LYS A 51 -22.16 -10.36 -1.75
CA LYS A 51 -22.93 -9.17 -1.38
C LYS A 51 -22.94 -8.08 -2.45
N PHE A 52 -21.80 -7.83 -3.09
CA PHE A 52 -21.63 -6.68 -4.01
C PHE A 52 -21.44 -7.05 -5.47
N GLY A 53 -21.23 -8.34 -5.76
CA GLY A 53 -20.71 -8.80 -7.05
C GLY A 53 -19.20 -8.60 -7.18
N ASP A 54 -18.66 -9.09 -8.29
CA ASP A 54 -17.28 -8.82 -8.69
C ASP A 54 -17.21 -7.46 -9.38
N LEU A 55 -16.51 -6.50 -8.75
CA LEU A 55 -16.33 -5.14 -9.24
C LEU A 55 -14.96 -4.92 -9.92
N SER A 56 -14.18 -5.99 -10.11
CA SER A 56 -12.95 -5.95 -10.90
C SER A 56 -13.25 -5.77 -12.40
N SER A 57 -12.21 -5.50 -13.20
CA SER A 57 -12.35 -5.36 -14.66
C SER A 57 -12.63 -6.68 -15.39
N GLY A 58 -12.58 -7.82 -14.69
CA GLY A 58 -12.85 -9.14 -15.23
C GLY A 58 -12.28 -10.25 -14.35
N ARG A 59 -12.62 -11.51 -14.66
CA ARG A 59 -12.25 -12.68 -13.84
C ARG A 59 -10.74 -12.88 -13.62
N GLU A 60 -9.91 -12.42 -14.54
CA GLU A 60 -8.45 -12.51 -14.44
C GLU A 60 -7.83 -11.25 -13.80
N SER A 61 -8.65 -10.27 -13.39
CA SER A 61 -8.21 -9.04 -12.77
C SER A 61 -8.22 -9.16 -11.24
N ALA A 62 -7.23 -8.52 -10.63
CA ALA A 62 -7.08 -8.46 -9.18
C ALA A 62 -8.02 -7.42 -8.55
N HIS A 63 -8.27 -7.62 -7.27
CA HIS A 63 -8.94 -6.67 -6.41
C HIS A 63 -7.93 -5.87 -5.58
N ILE A 64 -6.83 -6.51 -5.21
CA ILE A 64 -5.82 -6.01 -4.30
C ILE A 64 -4.45 -6.14 -4.95
N GLU A 65 -3.62 -5.11 -4.79
CA GLU A 65 -2.18 -5.18 -5.05
C GLU A 65 -1.45 -5.09 -3.72
N ILE A 66 -0.44 -5.92 -3.54
CA ILE A 66 0.47 -5.88 -2.40
C ILE A 66 1.87 -5.64 -2.94
N VAL A 67 2.44 -4.49 -2.60
CA VAL A 67 3.83 -4.16 -2.89
C VAL A 67 4.68 -4.53 -1.69
N LEU A 68 5.76 -5.26 -1.97
CA LEU A 68 6.69 -5.79 -0.98
C LEU A 68 8.06 -5.13 -1.17
N GLY A 69 8.69 -4.77 -0.07
CA GLY A 69 9.97 -4.09 -0.12
C GLY A 69 10.53 -3.76 1.25
N MET A 70 11.68 -3.08 1.27
CA MET A 70 12.36 -2.69 2.50
C MET A 70 12.52 -1.18 2.57
N LEU A 71 11.75 -0.51 3.41
CA LEU A 71 11.94 0.92 3.67
C LEU A 71 12.72 1.09 4.98
N ASN A 72 13.95 1.58 4.87
CA ASN A 72 14.87 1.75 6.01
C ASN A 72 15.17 0.42 6.71
N ASP A 73 14.79 0.28 7.99
CA ASP A 73 15.07 -0.87 8.85
C ASP A 73 13.87 -1.84 8.95
N THR A 74 12.82 -1.66 8.14
CA THR A 74 11.61 -2.48 8.14
C THR A 74 11.36 -3.13 6.79
N TYR A 75 10.82 -4.35 6.82
CA TYR A 75 10.21 -4.96 5.64
C TYR A 75 8.74 -4.52 5.59
N ASP A 76 8.40 -3.75 4.57
CA ASP A 76 7.12 -3.11 4.41
C ASP A 76 6.24 -3.88 3.45
N THR A 77 4.95 -3.90 3.78
CA THR A 77 3.91 -4.47 2.93
C THR A 77 2.84 -3.42 2.73
N ILE A 78 2.77 -2.88 1.51
CA ILE A 78 1.84 -1.81 1.16
C ILE A 78 0.68 -2.43 0.39
N VAL A 79 -0.53 -2.27 0.91
CA VAL A 79 -1.74 -2.85 0.34
C VAL A 79 -2.52 -1.76 -0.39
N PHE A 80 -2.80 -1.99 -1.66
CA PHE A 80 -3.59 -1.11 -2.53
C PHE A 80 -4.89 -1.81 -2.95
N LEU A 81 -5.97 -1.04 -3.01
CA LEU A 81 -7.22 -1.45 -3.64
C LEU A 81 -7.19 -1.02 -5.11
N VAL A 82 -7.17 -1.99 -6.02
CA VAL A 82 -7.01 -1.74 -7.47
C VAL A 82 -8.31 -1.84 -8.26
N SER A 83 -9.39 -2.31 -7.62
CA SER A 83 -10.76 -2.30 -8.16
C SER A 83 -11.73 -1.52 -7.26
N PRO A 84 -11.50 -0.22 -7.00
CA PRO A 84 -12.35 0.56 -6.10
C PRO A 84 -13.76 0.78 -6.70
N ALA A 85 -14.77 0.62 -5.86
CA ALA A 85 -16.16 0.91 -6.16
C ALA A 85 -16.50 2.38 -5.85
N SER A 86 -15.84 3.00 -4.87
CA SER A 86 -16.04 4.42 -4.55
C SER A 86 -15.70 5.32 -5.75
N ARG A 87 -16.40 6.46 -5.83
CA ARG A 87 -16.16 7.48 -6.85
C ARG A 87 -16.02 8.84 -6.18
N GLY A 88 -14.99 9.56 -6.60
CA GLY A 88 -14.71 10.91 -6.17
C GLY A 88 -15.34 11.98 -7.07
N SER A 89 -15.00 13.23 -6.79
CA SER A 89 -15.34 14.39 -7.59
C SER A 89 -14.15 15.34 -7.72
N LEU A 90 -14.13 16.08 -8.83
CA LEU A 90 -13.23 17.20 -9.09
C LEU A 90 -14.11 18.40 -9.42
N ALA A 91 -13.99 19.47 -8.64
CA ALA A 91 -14.78 20.69 -8.82
C ALA A 91 -13.90 21.94 -8.87
N ILE A 92 -14.40 22.95 -9.56
CA ILE A 92 -13.75 24.26 -9.63
C ILE A 92 -13.96 24.96 -8.28
N GLY A 93 -12.86 25.31 -7.60
CA GLY A 93 -12.90 25.98 -6.30
C GLY A 93 -13.07 27.50 -6.38
N SER A 94 -12.69 28.11 -7.51
CA SER A 94 -12.84 29.55 -7.75
C SER A 94 -12.82 29.86 -9.25
N ASN A 95 -13.13 31.11 -9.61
CA ASN A 95 -13.04 31.58 -11.00
C ASN A 95 -11.60 31.89 -11.45
N ASN A 96 -10.60 31.76 -10.57
CA ASN A 96 -9.19 31.97 -10.91
C ASN A 96 -8.56 30.65 -11.39
N PRO A 97 -8.07 30.54 -12.64
CA PRO A 97 -7.49 29.30 -13.16
C PRO A 97 -6.15 28.91 -12.49
N PHE A 98 -5.56 29.79 -11.67
CA PHE A 98 -4.36 29.49 -10.88
C PHE A 98 -4.68 28.96 -9.48
N ASP A 99 -5.94 28.98 -9.06
CA ASP A 99 -6.34 28.39 -7.78
C ASP A 99 -6.48 26.88 -7.92
N ASN A 100 -6.17 26.16 -6.84
CA ASN A 100 -6.31 24.71 -6.82
C ASN A 100 -7.79 24.31 -6.96
N PRO A 101 -8.10 23.22 -7.67
CA PRO A 101 -9.44 22.67 -7.69
C PRO A 101 -9.79 22.03 -6.34
N LEU A 102 -11.08 21.81 -6.11
CA LEU A 102 -11.58 20.98 -5.02
C LEU A 102 -11.49 19.52 -5.46
N ILE A 103 -10.69 18.72 -4.75
CA ILE A 103 -10.48 17.30 -5.03
C ILE A 103 -11.04 16.50 -3.86
N ASP A 104 -12.08 15.70 -4.12
CA ASP A 104 -12.57 14.69 -3.18
C ASP A 104 -12.45 13.32 -3.83
N PRO A 105 -11.46 12.49 -3.46
CA PRO A 105 -11.33 11.14 -4.02
C PRO A 105 -12.48 10.19 -3.66
N GLY A 106 -13.30 10.52 -2.66
CA GLY A 106 -14.39 9.68 -2.20
C GLY A 106 -13.96 8.36 -1.56
N TYR A 107 -12.75 8.30 -0.98
CA TYR A 107 -12.20 7.05 -0.42
C TYR A 107 -13.16 6.39 0.57
N TYR A 108 -13.38 5.08 0.39
CA TYR A 108 -14.19 4.23 1.27
C TYR A 108 -15.65 4.70 1.44
N THR A 109 -16.19 5.43 0.47
CA THR A 109 -17.62 5.80 0.43
C THR A 109 -18.51 4.60 0.10
N PHE A 110 -17.96 3.58 -0.57
CA PHE A 110 -18.62 2.32 -0.85
C PHE A 110 -18.05 1.20 0.05
N GLU A 111 -18.93 0.43 0.70
CA GLU A 111 -18.55 -0.56 1.72
C GLU A 111 -17.61 -1.66 1.20
N PHE A 112 -17.75 -2.07 -0.07
CA PHE A 112 -16.86 -3.01 -0.74
C PHE A 112 -15.38 -2.64 -0.59
N ASP A 113 -15.04 -1.35 -0.71
CA ASP A 113 -13.65 -0.90 -0.70
C ASP A 113 -12.99 -1.14 0.64
N LEU A 114 -13.71 -0.82 1.73
CA LEU A 114 -13.22 -0.99 3.08
C LEU A 114 -13.09 -2.48 3.45
N LEU A 115 -14.04 -3.31 3.04
CA LEU A 115 -13.98 -4.75 3.30
C LEU A 115 -12.87 -5.41 2.48
N THR A 116 -12.71 -5.01 1.21
CA THR A 116 -11.68 -5.57 0.33
C THR A 116 -10.27 -5.21 0.82
N ILE A 117 -10.02 -3.97 1.24
CA ILE A 117 -8.69 -3.60 1.78
C ILE A 117 -8.39 -4.34 3.10
N GLN A 118 -9.40 -4.63 3.93
CA GLN A 118 -9.23 -5.45 5.13
C GLN A 118 -8.76 -6.87 4.79
N GLU A 119 -9.33 -7.51 3.76
CA GLU A 119 -8.85 -8.81 3.28
C GLU A 119 -7.44 -8.75 2.71
N GLY A 120 -7.08 -7.64 2.05
CA GLY A 120 -5.70 -7.39 1.60
C GLY A 120 -4.71 -7.31 2.76
N ILE A 121 -5.06 -6.60 3.84
CA ILE A 121 -4.22 -6.52 5.05
C ILE A 121 -4.13 -7.89 5.74
N LYS A 122 -5.23 -8.64 5.85
CA LYS A 122 -5.19 -10.01 6.40
C LYS A 122 -4.25 -10.91 5.57
N SER A 123 -4.29 -10.79 4.25
CA SER A 123 -3.42 -11.53 3.33
C SER A 123 -1.95 -11.16 3.52
N ALA A 124 -1.64 -9.87 3.66
CA ALA A 124 -0.30 -9.38 3.98
C ALA A 124 0.23 -9.96 5.32
N VAL A 125 -0.60 -9.93 6.37
CA VAL A 125 -0.26 -10.49 7.69
C VAL A 125 -0.10 -12.01 7.63
N TYR A 126 -0.89 -12.70 6.81
CA TYR A 126 -0.73 -14.14 6.60
C TYR A 126 0.59 -14.44 5.90
N PHE A 127 0.91 -13.70 4.84
CA PHE A 127 2.16 -13.83 4.09
C PHE A 127 3.39 -13.64 4.98
N SER A 128 3.40 -12.62 5.84
CA SER A 128 4.53 -12.32 6.72
C SER A 128 4.78 -13.36 7.82
N LYS A 129 3.82 -14.26 8.06
CA LYS A 129 3.93 -15.38 9.01
C LYS A 129 4.37 -16.70 8.37
N ALA A 130 4.59 -16.73 7.05
CA ALA A 130 5.04 -17.95 6.38
C ALA A 130 6.43 -18.38 6.87
N LEU A 131 6.70 -19.69 6.86
CA LEU A 131 7.95 -20.27 7.39
C LEU A 131 9.21 -19.70 6.74
N VAL A 132 9.15 -19.29 5.47
CA VAL A 132 10.27 -18.66 4.76
C VAL A 132 10.75 -17.36 5.43
N TRP A 133 9.88 -16.71 6.21
CA TRP A 133 10.16 -15.48 6.94
C TRP A 133 10.59 -15.74 8.39
N GLU A 134 10.73 -17.00 8.81
CA GLU A 134 11.16 -17.33 10.16
C GLU A 134 12.52 -16.67 10.46
N ASN A 135 12.59 -15.95 11.59
CA ASN A 135 13.75 -15.15 12.00
C ASN A 135 14.13 -13.98 11.08
N VAL A 136 13.42 -13.74 9.97
CA VAL A 136 13.58 -12.56 9.09
C VAL A 136 12.58 -11.48 9.50
N ILE A 137 11.28 -11.82 9.51
CA ILE A 137 10.23 -10.94 10.00
C ILE A 137 9.99 -11.28 11.46
N THR A 138 10.55 -10.47 12.37
CA THR A 138 10.56 -10.74 13.81
C THR A 138 9.34 -10.18 14.55
N GLY A 139 8.57 -9.30 13.90
CA GLY A 139 7.35 -8.73 14.45
C GLY A 139 6.77 -7.63 13.57
N MET A 140 5.50 -7.31 13.80
CA MET A 140 4.88 -6.13 13.19
C MET A 140 5.19 -4.89 14.03
N VAL A 141 5.43 -3.77 13.36
CA VAL A 141 5.64 -2.46 13.99
C VAL A 141 4.49 -1.51 13.66
N GLY A 142 4.41 -0.39 14.38
CA GLY A 142 3.41 0.64 14.14
C GLY A 142 2.00 0.32 14.65
N PRO A 143 0.96 1.01 14.15
CA PRO A 143 -0.41 0.93 14.69
C PRO A 143 -1.02 -0.47 14.63
N LEU A 144 -0.53 -1.33 13.73
CA LEU A 144 -1.01 -2.69 13.53
C LEU A 144 -0.32 -3.73 14.43
N ALA A 145 0.74 -3.36 15.16
CA ALA A 145 1.50 -4.29 16.01
C ALA A 145 0.63 -5.00 17.06
N ASN A 146 -0.39 -4.30 17.57
CA ASN A 146 -1.32 -4.80 18.58
C ASN A 146 -2.69 -5.21 18.01
N ALA A 147 -2.86 -5.19 16.69
CA ALA A 147 -4.14 -5.51 16.06
C ALA A 147 -4.44 -7.02 16.18
N THR A 148 -5.40 -7.37 17.03
CA THR A 148 -5.85 -8.75 17.26
C THR A 148 -7.03 -9.08 16.33
N THR A 149 -6.73 -9.55 15.12
CA THR A 149 -7.62 -10.28 14.17
C THR A 149 -8.90 -9.56 13.67
N ALA A 150 -9.49 -8.63 14.41
CA ALA A 150 -10.59 -7.77 13.99
C ALA A 150 -10.03 -6.36 13.76
N LEU A 151 -9.52 -6.11 12.56
CA LEU A 151 -9.17 -4.78 12.10
C LEU A 151 -10.44 -3.94 11.96
N LYS A 152 -10.84 -3.25 13.04
CA LYS A 152 -11.79 -2.13 12.93
C LYS A 152 -11.06 -0.95 12.34
N LEU A 153 -10.96 -0.93 11.00
CA LEU A 153 -10.56 0.28 10.29
C LEU A 153 -11.72 1.26 10.34
N THR A 154 -11.59 2.30 11.15
CA THR A 154 -12.51 3.44 11.13
C THR A 154 -12.14 4.29 9.91
N PRO A 155 -13.09 4.63 9.02
CA PRO A 155 -12.80 5.57 7.93
C PRO A 155 -12.31 6.91 8.54
N PRO A 156 -11.38 7.61 7.87
CA PRO A 156 -10.89 8.90 8.36
C PRO A 156 -12.06 9.87 8.53
N PRO A 157 -11.97 10.80 9.51
CA PRO A 157 -13.01 11.82 9.70
C PRO A 157 -13.21 12.60 8.39
N ARG A 158 -14.46 12.68 7.93
CA ARG A 158 -14.83 13.51 6.79
C ARG A 158 -14.71 14.96 7.20
N THR A 159 -13.68 15.66 6.72
CA THR A 159 -13.68 17.12 6.69
C THR A 159 -14.66 17.54 5.62
N THR A 160 -15.89 17.88 6.01
CA THR A 160 -16.76 18.74 5.21
C THR A 160 -16.08 20.11 5.15
N GLN A 161 -15.57 20.48 3.98
CA GLN A 161 -15.30 21.88 3.65
C GLN A 161 -16.59 22.54 3.17
#